data_AF-A0AAU5E4F0-F1
#
_entry.id   AF-A0AAU5E4F0-F1
#
_cell.length_a   1.000
_cell.length_b   1.000
_cell.length_c   1.000
_cell.angle_alpha   90.00
_cell.angle_beta   90.00
_cell.angle_gamma   90.00
#
_symmetry.space_group_name_H-M   'P 1'
#
loop_
_entity.id
_entity.type
_entity.pdbx_description
1 polymer ?
#
loop_
_entity_poly.entity_id
_entity_poly.type
_entity_poly.pdbx_seq_one_letter_code
_entity_poly.pdbx_strand_id
1 'polypeptide(L)' 'MSRKERENTSQAAFMCPACKHPVASAVTRHKTLGIFVPVWGPGPCHNPDCLNFRADTERTEHRTHS' A
#
# COMPACT_ATOMS: atom_id res chain seq x y z
N MET A 1 -20.66 2.68 25.28
CA MET A 1 -19.59 2.53 24.27
C MET A 1 -19.79 1.20 23.55
N SER A 2 -20.39 1.23 22.36
CA SER A 2 -20.98 0.05 21.70
C SER A 2 -19.93 -0.87 21.08
N ARG A 3 -20.06 -2.18 21.35
CA ARG A 3 -19.25 -3.27 20.76
C ARG A 3 -19.24 -3.25 19.22
N LYS A 4 -20.32 -2.71 18.62
CA LYS A 4 -20.56 -2.66 17.17
C LYS A 4 -19.66 -1.68 16.39
N GLU A 5 -18.89 -0.81 17.04
CA GLU A 5 -17.89 0.03 16.34
C GLU A 5 -16.52 -0.64 16.18
N ARG A 6 -16.25 -1.73 16.93
CA ARG A 6 -14.95 -2.42 16.88
C ARG A 6 -14.83 -3.48 15.78
N GLU A 7 -15.92 -3.84 15.11
CA GLU A 7 -15.90 -4.87 14.06
C GLU A 7 -15.72 -4.30 12.65
N ASN A 8 -15.81 -2.98 12.46
CA ASN A 8 -15.51 -2.33 11.18
C ASN A 8 -14.00 -2.06 10.96
N THR A 9 -13.15 -2.45 11.93
CA THR A 9 -11.70 -2.27 11.91
C THR A 9 -10.92 -3.56 11.64
N SER A 10 -11.62 -4.64 11.31
CA SER A 10 -11.00 -5.86 10.76
C SER A 10 -10.86 -5.75 9.24
N GLN A 11 -10.37 -4.62 8.72
CA GLN A 11 -9.90 -4.60 7.33
C GLN A 11 -8.77 -5.63 7.26
N ALA A 12 -8.95 -6.67 6.44
CA ALA A 12 -7.96 -7.70 6.24
C ALA A 12 -6.62 -7.03 5.93
N ALA A 13 -5.69 -7.07 6.89
CA ALA A 13 -4.39 -6.46 6.72
C ALA A 13 -3.71 -7.12 5.52
N PHE A 14 -3.23 -6.32 4.57
CA PHE A 14 -2.46 -6.87 3.46
C PHE A 14 -1.17 -7.50 4.02
N MET A 15 -0.79 -8.65 3.47
CA MET A 15 0.42 -9.35 3.87
C MET A 15 1.47 -9.24 2.78
N CYS A 16 2.73 -9.02 3.18
CA CYS A 16 3.85 -9.11 2.23
C CYS A 16 3.90 -10.53 1.65
N PRO A 17 3.93 -10.72 0.32
CA PRO A 17 3.95 -12.05 -0.27
C PRO A 17 5.25 -12.82 0.03
N ALA A 18 6.36 -12.13 0.33
CA ALA A 18 7.65 -12.74 0.67
C ALA A 18 7.76 -13.11 2.15
N CYS A 19 7.76 -12.12 3.04
CA CYS A 19 8.02 -12.36 4.47
C CYS A 19 6.76 -12.59 5.31
N LYS A 20 5.56 -12.47 4.71
CA LYS A 20 4.25 -12.67 5.37
C LYS A 20 3.95 -11.73 6.54
N HIS A 21 4.73 -10.66 6.72
CA HIS A 21 4.42 -9.63 7.69
C HIS A 21 3.26 -8.73 7.20
N PRO A 22 2.44 -8.19 8.11
CA PRO A 22 1.45 -7.18 7.78
C PRO A 22 2.12 -5.96 7.15
N VAL A 23 1.49 -5.44 6.10
CA VAL A 23 1.90 -4.20 5.44
C VAL A 23 0.71 -3.24 5.36
N ALA A 24 1.01 -1.95 5.27
CA ALA A 24 -0.01 -0.94 5.03
C ALA A 24 -0.72 -1.21 3.70
N SER A 25 -1.99 -0.83 3.59
CA SER A 25 -2.66 -0.76 2.29
C SER A 25 -2.11 0.44 1.50
N ALA A 26 -1.88 0.24 0.21
CA ALA A 26 -1.56 1.32 -0.72
C ALA A 26 -2.62 1.42 -1.81
N VAL A 27 -2.85 2.65 -2.28
CA VAL A 27 -3.70 2.93 -3.44
C VAL A 27 -2.81 3.24 -4.61
N THR A 28 -2.89 2.42 -5.66
CA THR A 28 -2.33 2.74 -6.97
C THR A 28 -3.43 3.22 -7.89
N ARG A 29 -3.08 4.05 -8.88
CA ARG A 29 -4.02 4.48 -9.92
C ARG A 29 -3.63 3.83 -11.24
N HIS A 30 -4.55 3.07 -11.82
CA HIS A 30 -4.38 2.48 -13.14
C HIS A 30 -5.22 3.27 -14.13
N LYS A 31 -4.63 3.62 -15.28
CA LYS A 31 -5.38 4.29 -16.35
C LYS A 31 -5.96 3.23 -17.27
N THR A 32 -7.28 3.19 -17.37
CA THR A 32 -8.02 2.26 -18.23
C THR A 32 -9.02 3.06 -19.05
N LEU A 33 -8.93 2.95 -20.39
CA LEU A 33 -9.86 3.63 -21.32
C LEU A 33 -10.02 5.14 -21.06
N GLY A 34 -8.95 5.82 -20.67
CA GLY A 34 -8.96 7.27 -20.40
C GLY A 34 -9.38 7.67 -18.99
N ILE A 35 -9.84 6.73 -18.14
CA ILE A 35 -10.25 6.98 -16.75
C ILE A 35 -9.18 6.44 -15.79
N PHE A 36 -8.96 7.12 -14.66
CA PHE A 36 -8.08 6.63 -13.59
C PHE A 36 -8.88 5.86 -12.55
N VAL A 37 -8.60 4.56 -12.45
CA VAL A 37 -9.24 3.63 -11.50
C VAL A 37 -8.32 3.44 -10.29
N PRO A 38 -8.79 3.66 -9.05
CA PRO A 38 -8.03 3.33 -7.85
C PRO A 38 -8.03 1.81 -7.64
N VAL A 39 -6.86 1.25 -7.38
CA VAL A 39 -6.66 -0.16 -7.03
C VAL A 39 -6.01 -0.21 -5.65
N TRP A 40 -6.63 -0.98 -4.75
CA TRP A 40 -6.11 -1.22 -3.41
C TRP A 40 -5.28 -2.49 -3.38
N GLY A 41 -4.09 -2.43 -2.81
CA GLY A 41 -3.19 -3.57 -2.69
C GLY A 41 -2.23 -3.47 -1.52
N PRO A 42 -1.34 -4.47 -1.36
CA PRO A 42 -0.26 -4.40 -0.38
C PRO A 42 0.66 -3.23 -0.71
N GLY A 43 0.91 -2.39 0.29
CA GLY A 43 1.93 -1.35 0.22
C GLY A 43 3.36 -1.92 0.30
N PRO A 44 4.36 -1.04 0.23
CA PRO A 44 5.76 -1.43 0.35
C PRO A 44 6.05 -2.18 1.66
N CYS A 45 6.92 -3.19 1.58
CA CYS A 45 7.42 -3.86 2.77
C CYS A 45 8.56 -3.04 3.37
N HIS A 46 8.42 -2.66 4.63
CA HIS A 46 9.45 -1.92 5.38
C HIS A 46 10.27 -2.81 6.32
N ASN A 47 10.13 -4.14 6.24
CA ASN A 47 10.97 -5.07 6.99
C ASN A 47 12.35 -5.16 6.31
N PRO A 48 13.45 -4.69 6.93
CA PRO A 48 14.79 -4.69 6.32
C PRO A 48 15.33 -6.11 6.06
N ASP A 49 14.84 -7.12 6.78
CA ASP A 49 15.22 -8.52 6.58
C ASP A 49 14.44 -9.18 5.42
N CYS A 50 13.52 -8.44 4.78
CA CYS A 50 12.73 -8.96 3.67
C CYS A 50 13.50 -8.89 2.36
N LEU A 51 13.49 -9.98 1.60
CA LEU A 51 14.03 -10.06 0.23
C LEU A 51 13.42 -9.00 -0.72
N ASN A 52 12.19 -8.56 -0.43
CA ASN A 52 11.47 -7.54 -1.19
C ASN A 52 11.49 -6.16 -0.51
N PHE A 53 12.37 -5.93 0.46
CA PHE A 53 12.57 -4.60 1.04
C PHE A 53 13.04 -3.66 -0.08
N ARG A 54 12.15 -2.75 -0.49
CA ARG A 54 12.51 -1.65 -1.39
C ARG A 54 12.81 -0.48 -0.47
N ALA A 55 14.09 -0.12 -0.36
CA ALA A 55 14.44 1.19 0.18
C ALA A 55 13.76 2.22 -0.74
N ASP A 56 12.73 2.88 -0.22
CA ASP A 56 11.89 3.84 -0.94
C ASP A 56 12.73 5.09 -1.29
N THR A 57 13.68 4.92 -2.21
CA THR A 57 14.38 6.00 -2.89
C THR A 57 13.55 6.26 -4.15
N GLU A 58 13.36 7.53 -4.52
CA GLU A 58 12.71 7.96 -5.78
C GLU A 58 11.17 8.15 -5.77
N ARG A 59 10.62 8.89 -4.79
CA ARG A 59 9.31 9.57 -4.95
C ARG A 59 9.40 11.10 -4.88
N THR A 60 10.55 11.69 -5.21
CA THR A 60 10.74 13.15 -5.11
C THR A 60 11.51 13.78 -6.28
N GLU A 61 11.47 13.21 -7.50
CA GLU A 61 12.19 13.81 -8.65
C GLU A 61 11.34 14.10 -9.90
N HIS A 62 10.01 14.00 -9.85
CA HIS A 62 9.16 14.34 -11.01
C HIS A 62 8.12 15.43 -10.72
N ARG A 63 8.52 16.49 -10.03
CA ARG A 63 7.76 17.76 -10.02
C ARG A 63 8.69 18.98 -10.04
N THR A 64 9.47 19.13 -11.09
CA THR A 64 9.94 20.45 -11.54
C THR A 64 10.00 20.50 -13.06
N HIS A 65 8.85 20.74 -13.69
CA HIS A 65 8.79 21.41 -14.99
C HIS A 65 8.17 22.79 -14.73
N SER A 66 9.00 23.82 -14.66
CA SER A 66 8.68 25.22 -14.92
C SER A 66 9.95 25.92 -15.33
#